data_AF-A0A4R4D182-F1
#
_entry.id   AF-A0A4R4D182-F1
#
_cell.length_a   1.000
_cell.length_b   1.000
_cell.length_c   1.000
_cell.angle_alpha   90.00
_cell.angle_beta   90.00
_cell.angle_gamma   90.00
#
_symmetry.space_group_name_H-M   'P 1'
#
loop_
_entity.id
_entity.type
_entity.pdbx_description
1 polymer ?
#
loop_
_entity_poly.entity_id
_entity_poly.type
_entity_poly.pdbx_seq_one_letter_code
_entity_poly.pdbx_strand_id
1 'polypeptide(L)'
;MTHIQPAPKNFRMANKGVLFEQEIMITNEAYRQKGIALIQKISTPWKVIRRGNQIVKAFPEGKSTLDFRGTVKGGFSVSFDCKESEDGRGLPLSYIEPHQIDYIREALAMNEMSFILCLIKPMDKRYLIPGALVLEHWDFWQRNKGKRNANYIAVEDMIEVRSARGILLDYLPGLEGIR
;
A
#
# COMPACT_ATOMS: atom_id res chain seq x y z
N MET A 1 -34.75 13.41 32.07
CA MET A 1 -34.30 14.73 31.57
C MET A 1 -32.95 14.54 30.88
N THR A 2 -32.99 14.59 29.55
CA THR A 2 -31.91 14.79 28.56
C THR A 2 -30.46 14.43 28.90
N HIS A 3 -30.02 13.26 28.43
CA HIS A 3 -28.62 12.99 28.11
C HIS A 3 -28.19 13.84 26.90
N ILE A 4 -27.28 14.80 27.12
CA ILE A 4 -26.62 15.53 26.04
C ILE A 4 -25.51 14.64 25.50
N GLN A 5 -25.68 14.12 24.28
CA GLN A 5 -24.57 13.51 23.54
C GLN A 5 -23.57 14.61 23.13
N PRO A 6 -22.26 14.40 23.29
CA PRO A 6 -21.28 15.36 22.81
C PRO A 6 -21.34 15.46 21.28
N ALA A 7 -21.32 16.70 20.77
CA ALA A 7 -21.34 16.99 19.34
C ALA A 7 -20.17 16.30 18.60
N PRO A 8 -20.37 15.88 17.34
CA PRO A 8 -19.34 15.19 16.57
C PRO A 8 -18.11 16.08 16.39
N LYS A 9 -16.93 15.56 16.78
CA LYS A 9 -15.65 16.25 16.58
C LYS A 9 -15.40 16.42 15.08
N ASN A 10 -15.28 17.67 14.64
CA ASN A 10 -14.89 18.02 13.27
C ASN A 10 -13.51 17.45 12.92
N PHE A 11 -13.49 16.39 12.12
CA PHE A 11 -12.31 15.64 11.64
C PHE A 11 -11.59 16.32 10.45
N ARG A 12 -11.66 17.64 10.33
CA ARG A 12 -11.06 18.36 9.20
C ARG A 12 -9.75 18.99 9.65
N MET A 13 -8.63 18.42 9.16
CA MET A 13 -7.33 19.07 8.81
C MET A 13 -6.04 18.42 9.33
N ALA A 14 -6.06 17.27 10.03
CA ALA A 14 -4.81 16.64 10.52
C ALA A 14 -4.47 15.24 9.97
N ASN A 15 -5.33 14.59 9.16
CA ASN A 15 -5.27 13.13 8.98
C ASN A 15 -5.28 12.63 7.52
N LYS A 16 -4.73 13.35 6.54
CA LYS A 16 -4.80 12.87 5.13
C LYS A 16 -4.09 11.52 4.93
N GLY A 17 -2.91 11.31 5.53
CA GLY A 17 -2.20 10.03 5.49
C GLY A 17 -2.92 8.87 6.17
N VAL A 18 -3.65 9.18 7.23
CA VAL A 18 -4.47 8.21 7.97
C VAL A 18 -5.72 7.83 7.17
N LEU A 19 -6.23 8.72 6.32
CA LEU A 19 -7.42 8.45 5.52
C LEU A 19 -7.16 7.40 4.44
N PHE A 20 -6.07 7.48 3.68
CA PHE A 20 -5.84 6.51 2.60
C PHE A 20 -5.69 5.09 3.13
N GLU A 21 -4.89 4.90 4.19
CA GLU A 21 -4.77 3.58 4.82
C GLU A 21 -6.12 3.08 5.37
N GLN A 22 -6.92 3.95 5.97
CA GLN A 22 -8.27 3.59 6.42
C GLN A 22 -9.17 3.18 5.25
N GLU A 23 -9.11 3.86 4.10
CA GLU A 23 -9.85 3.48 2.90
C GLU A 23 -9.47 2.07 2.43
N ILE A 24 -8.19 1.72 2.49
CA ILE A 24 -7.68 0.37 2.21
C ILE A 24 -8.20 -0.64 3.22
N MET A 25 -8.18 -0.34 4.51
CA MET A 25 -8.72 -1.23 5.54
C MET A 25 -10.22 -1.48 5.35
N ILE A 26 -11.01 -0.44 5.08
CA ILE A 26 -12.45 -0.54 4.79
C ILE A 26 -12.68 -1.38 3.54
N THR A 27 -11.87 -1.17 2.50
CA THR A 27 -11.92 -1.93 1.25
C THR A 27 -11.62 -3.41 1.47
N ASN A 28 -10.58 -3.73 2.23
CA ASN A 28 -10.20 -5.11 2.56
C ASN A 28 -11.28 -5.82 3.36
N GLU A 29 -11.93 -5.11 4.29
CA GLU A 29 -13.07 -5.62 5.03
C GLU A 29 -14.28 -5.89 4.10
N ALA A 30 -14.55 -5.00 3.14
CA ALA A 30 -15.60 -5.21 2.16
C ALA A 30 -15.31 -6.45 1.27
N TYR A 31 -14.06 -6.67 0.85
CA TYR A 31 -13.69 -7.91 0.15
C TYR A 31 -13.93 -9.15 1.00
N ARG A 32 -13.58 -9.10 2.29
CA ARG A 32 -13.78 -10.21 3.23
C ARG A 32 -15.26 -10.54 3.37
N GLN A 33 -16.10 -9.53 3.63
CA GLN A 33 -17.55 -9.69 3.80
C GLN A 33 -18.23 -10.23 2.54
N LYS A 34 -17.74 -9.85 1.36
CA LYS A 34 -18.25 -10.32 0.07
C LYS A 34 -17.65 -11.67 -0.38
N GLY A 35 -16.73 -12.24 0.41
CA GLY A 35 -16.06 -13.50 0.06
C GLY A 35 -15.16 -13.40 -1.18
N ILE A 36 -14.59 -12.23 -1.45
CA ILE A 36 -13.73 -11.95 -2.62
C ILE A 36 -12.26 -12.19 -2.27
N ALA A 37 -11.79 -11.69 -1.13
CA ALA A 37 -10.42 -11.84 -0.66
C ALA A 37 -10.32 -11.75 0.86
N LEU A 38 -9.26 -12.33 1.42
CA LEU A 38 -8.88 -12.22 2.83
C LEU A 38 -7.50 -11.56 2.89
N ILE A 39 -7.45 -10.26 3.21
CA ILE A 39 -6.23 -9.44 3.18
C ILE A 39 -6.08 -8.73 4.52
N GLN A 40 -4.87 -8.75 5.08
CA GLN A 40 -4.55 -8.21 6.40
C GLN A 40 -3.33 -7.28 6.32
N LYS A 41 -3.29 -6.29 7.21
CA LYS A 41 -2.11 -5.46 7.42
C LYS A 41 -1.09 -6.25 8.25
N ILE A 42 0.15 -6.28 7.80
CA ILE A 42 1.27 -6.89 8.49
C ILE A 42 1.93 -5.82 9.37
N SER A 43 1.98 -6.08 10.68
CA SER A 43 2.70 -5.23 11.62
C SER A 43 4.20 -5.47 11.51
N THR A 44 5.00 -4.40 11.53
CA THR A 44 6.45 -4.52 11.65
C THR A 44 6.78 -5.27 12.94
N PRO A 45 7.56 -6.37 12.88
CA PRO A 45 7.98 -7.08 14.09
C PRO A 45 8.83 -6.17 14.97
N TRP A 46 8.65 -6.27 16.29
CA TRP A 46 9.41 -5.49 17.27
C TRP A 46 10.28 -6.42 18.09
N LYS A 47 11.58 -6.10 18.16
CA LYS A 47 12.48 -6.72 19.12
C LYS A 47 12.35 -6.04 20.45
N VAL A 48 11.91 -6.80 21.45
CA VAL A 48 11.72 -6.33 22.82
C VAL A 48 12.79 -6.96 23.71
N ILE A 49 13.70 -6.16 24.23
CA ILE A 49 14.67 -6.56 25.24
C ILE A 49 14.04 -6.40 26.62
N ARG A 50 14.00 -7.48 27.40
CA ARG A 50 13.44 -7.53 28.76
C ARG A 50 14.51 -7.80 29.81
N ARG A 51 14.30 -7.27 31.03
CA ARG A 51 15.02 -7.65 32.25
C ARG A 51 13.97 -8.09 33.29
N GLY A 52 13.83 -9.40 33.48
CA GLY A 52 12.66 -9.96 34.18
C GLY A 52 11.36 -9.65 33.43
N ASN A 53 10.35 -9.14 34.14
CA ASN A 53 9.07 -8.72 33.54
C ASN A 53 9.10 -7.30 32.94
N GLN A 54 10.17 -6.54 33.11
CA GLN A 54 10.26 -5.16 32.64
C GLN A 54 10.79 -5.09 31.21
N ILE A 55 10.11 -4.33 30.35
CA ILE A 55 10.61 -3.94 29.03
C ILE A 55 11.68 -2.87 29.19
N VAL A 56 12.90 -3.15 28.74
CA VAL A 56 14.06 -2.27 28.86
C VAL A 56 14.26 -1.46 27.58
N LYS A 57 14.14 -2.12 26.42
CA LYS A 57 14.18 -1.47 25.11
C LYS A 57 13.26 -2.22 24.16
N ALA A 58 12.58 -1.48 23.30
CA ALA A 58 11.90 -2.04 22.14
C ALA A 58 12.36 -1.27 20.91
N PHE A 59 12.79 -1.98 19.88
CA PHE A 59 13.12 -1.38 18.59
C PHE A 59 12.53 -2.25 17.48
N PRO A 60 12.10 -1.64 16.36
CA PRO A 60 11.59 -2.41 15.24
C PRO A 60 12.70 -3.31 14.69
N GLU A 61 12.37 -4.58 14.47
CA GLU A 61 13.15 -5.40 13.54
C GLU A 61 12.86 -4.87 12.13
N GLY A 62 13.90 -4.79 11.30
CA GLY A 62 13.78 -4.21 9.96
C GLY A 62 12.63 -4.84 9.17
N LYS A 63 11.88 -4.03 8.42
CA LYS A 63 10.81 -4.53 7.55
C LYS A 63 11.43 -5.46 6.50
N SER A 64 10.88 -6.66 6.38
CA SER A 64 11.28 -7.67 5.38
C SER A 64 10.20 -7.92 4.31
N THR A 65 9.02 -7.32 4.47
CA THR A 65 7.85 -7.58 3.63
C THR A 65 7.04 -6.31 3.42
N LEU A 66 6.07 -6.36 2.49
CA LEU A 66 5.13 -5.28 2.23
C LEU A 66 4.06 -5.18 3.34
N ASP A 67 3.45 -4.00 3.49
CA ASP A 67 2.54 -3.69 4.59
C ASP A 67 1.23 -4.50 4.58
N PHE A 68 0.78 -5.05 3.45
CA PHE A 68 -0.44 -5.85 3.34
C PHE A 68 -0.18 -7.18 2.65
N ARG A 69 -0.85 -8.25 3.12
CA ARG A 69 -0.79 -9.59 2.50
C ARG A 69 -2.09 -10.36 2.68
N GLY A 70 -2.38 -11.26 1.75
CA GLY A 70 -3.58 -12.07 1.82
C GLY A 70 -3.72 -13.08 0.69
N THR A 71 -4.95 -13.57 0.54
CA THR A 71 -5.36 -14.49 -0.52
C THR A 71 -6.65 -14.02 -1.15
N VAL A 72 -6.68 -14.03 -2.48
CA VAL A 72 -7.87 -13.77 -3.31
C VAL A 72 -8.54 -15.10 -3.62
N LYS A 73 -9.87 -15.10 -3.74
CA LYS A 73 -10.65 -16.27 -4.13
C LYS A 73 -10.07 -16.91 -5.40
N GLY A 74 -9.96 -18.24 -5.40
CA GLY A 74 -9.22 -18.99 -6.42
C GLY A 74 -7.79 -19.38 -6.00
N GLY A 75 -7.35 -18.98 -4.79
CA GLY A 75 -6.07 -19.43 -4.21
C GLY A 75 -4.87 -18.55 -4.56
N PHE A 76 -5.09 -17.36 -5.10
CA PHE A 76 -4.02 -16.46 -5.51
C PHE A 76 -3.51 -15.65 -4.32
N SER A 77 -2.21 -15.75 -4.04
CA SER A 77 -1.54 -14.91 -3.04
C SER A 77 -1.44 -13.47 -3.54
N VAL A 78 -1.59 -12.52 -2.60
CA VAL A 78 -1.50 -11.09 -2.89
C VAL A 78 -0.70 -10.38 -1.80
N SER A 79 0.12 -9.41 -2.19
CA SER A 79 0.81 -8.49 -1.29
C SER A 79 0.92 -7.10 -1.89
N PHE A 80 0.88 -6.07 -1.06
CA PHE A 80 1.09 -4.71 -1.54
C PHE A 80 1.49 -3.75 -0.43
N ASP A 81 2.03 -2.61 -0.85
CA ASP A 81 2.34 -1.47 0.00
C ASP A 81 1.49 -0.26 -0.38
N CYS A 82 1.35 0.69 0.54
CA CYS A 82 0.60 1.93 0.30
C CYS A 82 1.56 3.12 0.34
N LYS A 83 1.54 3.94 -0.72
CA LYS A 83 2.33 5.16 -0.80
C LYS A 83 1.42 6.35 -1.05
N GLU A 84 1.87 7.52 -0.64
CA GLU A 84 1.25 8.77 -1.03
C GLU A 84 2.30 9.65 -1.67
N SER A 85 1.90 10.40 -2.69
CA SER A 85 2.77 11.34 -3.38
C SER A 85 2.16 12.74 -3.38
N GLU A 86 2.97 13.70 -2.95
CA GLU A 86 2.71 15.13 -3.09
C GLU A 86 3.05 15.64 -4.51
N ASP A 87 3.76 14.85 -5.31
CA ASP A 87 4.12 15.17 -6.69
C ASP A 87 3.01 14.73 -7.65
N GLY A 88 2.36 15.71 -8.30
CA GLY A 88 1.30 15.44 -9.27
C GLY A 88 1.75 14.65 -10.50
N ARG A 89 3.07 14.56 -10.75
CA ARG A 89 3.62 13.79 -11.88
C ARG A 89 3.60 12.28 -11.63
N GLY A 90 3.56 11.84 -10.37
CA GLY A 90 3.57 10.42 -10.05
C GLY A 90 4.27 10.09 -8.74
N LEU A 91 4.75 8.85 -8.59
CA LEU A 91 5.36 8.34 -7.36
C LEU A 91 6.89 8.44 -7.43
N PRO A 92 7.56 9.26 -6.60
CA PRO A 92 9.01 9.25 -6.50
C PRO A 92 9.54 7.87 -6.11
N LEU A 93 10.49 7.34 -6.87
CA LEU A 93 11.08 6.02 -6.60
C LEU A 93 11.82 5.99 -5.25
N SER A 94 12.31 7.13 -4.77
CA SER A 94 12.91 7.26 -3.44
C SER A 94 11.94 6.98 -2.29
N TYR A 95 10.61 6.92 -2.54
CA TYR A 95 9.61 6.57 -1.52
C TYR A 95 9.43 5.06 -1.38
N ILE A 96 10.00 4.28 -2.30
CA ILE A 96 9.99 2.83 -2.28
C ILE A 96 11.31 2.37 -1.66
N GLU A 97 11.21 1.64 -0.54
CA GLU A 97 12.40 1.19 0.16
C GLU A 97 13.01 -0.03 -0.55
N PRO A 98 14.34 -0.22 -0.53
CA PRO A 98 15.00 -1.33 -1.22
C PRO A 98 14.43 -2.71 -0.84
N HIS A 99 14.11 -2.92 0.44
CA HIS A 99 13.53 -4.18 0.90
C HIS A 99 12.16 -4.49 0.25
N GLN A 100 11.39 -3.45 -0.12
CA GLN A 100 10.11 -3.60 -0.81
C GLN A 100 10.34 -4.07 -2.25
N ILE A 101 11.36 -3.52 -2.91
CA ILE A 101 11.77 -3.95 -4.26
C ILE A 101 12.24 -5.40 -4.26
N ASP A 102 13.08 -5.77 -3.29
CA ASP A 102 13.59 -7.14 -3.18
C ASP A 102 12.44 -8.13 -2.93
N TYR A 103 11.52 -7.79 -2.03
CA TYR A 103 10.32 -8.60 -1.80
C TYR A 103 9.45 -8.71 -3.06
N ILE A 104 9.16 -7.60 -3.77
CA ILE A 104 8.33 -7.62 -4.99
C ILE A 104 8.97 -8.55 -6.04
N ARG A 105 10.30 -8.49 -6.21
CA ARG A 105 11.04 -9.34 -7.14
C ARG A 105 10.90 -10.83 -6.80
N GLU A 106 11.06 -11.19 -5.53
CA GLU A 106 10.90 -12.58 -5.06
C GLU A 106 9.45 -13.06 -5.16
N ALA A 107 8.48 -12.21 -4.80
CA ALA A 107 7.06 -12.52 -4.83
C ALA A 107 6.58 -12.81 -6.26
N LEU A 108 6.96 -11.97 -7.23
CA LEU A 108 6.61 -12.18 -8.64
C LEU A 108 7.21 -13.49 -9.19
N ALA A 109 8.42 -13.87 -8.77
CA ALA A 109 9.02 -15.15 -9.15
C ALA A 109 8.24 -16.37 -8.63
N MET A 110 7.40 -16.19 -7.60
CA MET A 110 6.52 -17.21 -7.03
C MET A 110 5.07 -17.11 -7.51
N ASN A 111 4.80 -16.31 -8.55
CA ASN A 111 3.45 -16.01 -9.07
C ASN A 111 2.52 -15.33 -8.04
N GLU A 112 3.07 -14.65 -7.03
CA GLU A 112 2.29 -13.81 -6.13
C GLU A 112 1.94 -12.47 -6.80
N MET A 113 0.68 -12.03 -6.67
CA MET A 113 0.28 -10.71 -7.15
C MET A 113 0.83 -9.64 -6.21
N SER A 114 1.93 -9.00 -6.61
CA SER A 114 2.58 -7.95 -5.83
C SER A 114 2.47 -6.59 -6.52
N PHE A 115 2.11 -5.53 -5.79
CA PHE A 115 1.89 -4.19 -6.35
C PHE A 115 2.01 -3.08 -5.30
N ILE A 116 1.91 -1.82 -5.73
CA ILE A 116 1.80 -0.65 -4.86
C ILE A 116 0.45 0.04 -5.12
N LEU A 117 -0.25 0.43 -4.05
CA LEU A 117 -1.35 1.39 -4.13
C LEU A 117 -0.84 2.78 -3.81
N CYS A 118 -1.14 3.74 -4.67
CA CYS A 118 -0.62 5.10 -4.56
C CYS A 118 -1.74 6.14 -4.54
N LEU A 119 -1.75 7.00 -3.53
CA LEU A 119 -2.55 8.23 -3.54
C LEU A 119 -1.72 9.40 -4.12
N ILE A 120 -2.16 9.97 -5.24
CA ILE A 120 -1.62 11.23 -5.76
C ILE A 120 -2.40 12.38 -5.12
N LYS A 121 -1.83 12.97 -4.06
CA LYS A 121 -2.52 13.96 -3.20
C LYS A 121 -3.04 15.18 -3.95
N PRO A 122 -2.30 15.80 -4.89
CA PRO A 122 -2.80 16.97 -5.60
C PRO A 122 -4.05 16.70 -6.45
N MET A 123 -4.23 15.44 -6.88
CA MET A 123 -5.35 15.02 -7.72
C MET A 123 -6.48 14.36 -6.93
N ASP A 124 -6.23 14.01 -5.66
CA ASP A 124 -7.11 13.17 -4.85
C ASP A 124 -7.50 11.86 -5.56
N LYS A 125 -6.55 11.26 -6.28
CA LYS A 125 -6.73 10.03 -7.07
C LYS A 125 -5.89 8.89 -6.54
N ARG A 126 -6.46 7.69 -6.55
CA ARG A 126 -5.82 6.45 -6.10
C ARG A 126 -5.47 5.61 -7.32
N TYR A 127 -4.28 5.04 -7.31
CA TYR A 127 -3.75 4.26 -8.42
C TYR A 127 -3.20 2.93 -7.93
N LEU A 128 -3.20 1.96 -8.84
CA LEU A 128 -2.51 0.69 -8.72
C LEU A 128 -1.29 0.71 -9.65
N ILE A 129 -0.15 0.31 -9.11
CA ILE A 129 1.12 0.19 -9.82
C ILE A 129 1.54 -1.28 -9.76
N PRO A 130 1.46 -2.04 -10.86
CA PRO A 130 1.83 -3.45 -10.87
C PRO A 130 3.30 -3.65 -10.48
N GLY A 131 3.61 -4.71 -9.74
CA GLY A 131 4.97 -4.96 -9.26
C GLY A 131 6.01 -5.02 -10.39
N ALA A 132 5.66 -5.60 -11.54
CA ALA A 132 6.54 -5.65 -12.71
C ALA A 132 6.94 -4.23 -13.19
N LEU A 133 5.97 -3.31 -13.22
CA LEU A 133 6.22 -1.90 -13.57
C LEU A 133 7.08 -1.21 -12.50
N VAL A 134 6.82 -1.49 -11.21
CA VAL A 134 7.66 -0.98 -10.11
C VAL A 134 9.12 -1.39 -10.31
N LEU A 135 9.38 -2.67 -10.62
CA LEU A 135 10.74 -3.18 -10.85
C LEU A 135 11.39 -2.56 -12.09
N GLU A 136 10.64 -2.41 -13.18
CA GLU A 136 11.13 -1.80 -14.41
C GLU A 136 11.64 -0.37 -14.17
N HIS A 137 10.82 0.48 -13.55
CA HIS A 137 11.20 1.86 -13.24
C HIS A 137 12.34 1.92 -12.22
N TRP A 138 12.33 1.05 -11.21
CA TRP A 138 13.41 0.99 -10.22
C TRP A 138 14.75 0.62 -10.87
N ASP A 139 14.79 -0.45 -11.67
CA ASP A 139 16.02 -0.94 -12.30
C ASP A 139 16.50 0.04 -13.39
N PHE A 140 15.59 0.73 -14.07
CA PHE A 140 15.93 1.85 -14.95
C PHE A 140 16.59 3.00 -14.18
N TRP A 141 15.99 3.42 -13.06
CA TRP A 141 16.54 4.49 -12.23
C TRP A 141 17.91 4.15 -11.65
N GLN A 142 18.10 2.92 -11.15
CA GLN A 142 19.39 2.47 -10.61
C GLN A 142 20.51 2.49 -11.67
N ARG A 143 20.20 2.10 -12.92
CA ARG A 143 21.16 2.16 -14.04
C ARG A 143 21.45 3.59 -14.54
N ASN A 144 20.56 4.53 -14.24
CA ASN A 144 20.60 5.90 -14.77
C ASN A 144 20.68 6.95 -13.65
N LYS A 145 21.30 6.62 -12.51
CA LYS A 145 21.40 7.53 -11.36
C LYS A 145 21.93 8.91 -11.78
N GLY A 146 21.19 9.96 -11.42
CA GLY A 146 21.52 11.35 -11.74
C GLY A 146 20.90 11.88 -13.05
N LYS A 147 20.28 11.04 -13.90
CA LYS A 147 19.51 11.54 -15.04
C LYS A 147 18.20 12.20 -14.56
N ARG A 148 17.91 13.40 -15.10
CA ARG A 148 16.63 14.09 -14.84
C ARG A 148 15.46 13.24 -15.34
N ASN A 149 14.34 13.28 -14.62
CA ASN A 149 13.07 12.61 -14.94
C ASN A 149 13.08 11.07 -14.95
N ALA A 150 14.10 10.42 -14.40
CA ALA A 150 14.15 8.95 -14.27
C ALA A 150 13.78 8.45 -12.86
N ASN A 151 13.43 9.36 -11.93
CA ASN A 151 13.36 9.09 -10.49
C ASN A 151 11.92 8.95 -9.96
N TYR A 152 10.94 8.74 -10.84
CA TYR A 152 9.54 8.54 -10.47
C TYR A 152 8.86 7.57 -11.45
N ILE A 153 7.75 6.99 -11.01
CA ILE A 153 6.78 6.28 -11.85
C ILE A 153 5.70 7.30 -12.22
N ALA A 154 5.47 7.54 -13.51
CA ALA A 154 4.56 8.58 -13.96
C ALA A 154 3.09 8.15 -13.78
N VAL A 155 2.18 9.10 -13.54
CA VAL A 155 0.74 8.80 -13.37
C VAL A 155 0.16 8.10 -14.60
N GLU A 156 0.65 8.44 -15.78
CA GLU A 156 0.23 7.89 -17.07
C GLU A 156 0.52 6.40 -17.21
N ASP A 157 1.51 5.89 -16.47
CA ASP A 157 1.87 4.47 -16.44
C ASP A 157 1.04 3.68 -15.41
N MET A 158 0.26 4.37 -14.56
CA MET A 158 -0.49 3.75 -13.47
C MET A 158 -1.95 3.47 -13.84
N ILE A 159 -2.58 2.56 -13.10
CA ILE A 159 -3.98 2.19 -13.31
C ILE A 159 -4.84 2.90 -12.27
N GLU A 160 -5.74 3.81 -12.69
CA GLU A 160 -6.63 4.52 -11.76
C GLU A 160 -7.62 3.53 -11.11
N VAL A 161 -7.64 3.51 -9.78
CA VAL A 161 -8.55 2.68 -8.97
C VAL A 161 -9.77 3.50 -8.61
N ARG A 162 -10.95 2.95 -8.86
CA ARG A 162 -12.24 3.58 -8.59
C ARG A 162 -13.09 2.71 -7.68
N SER A 163 -14.14 3.30 -7.13
CA SER A 163 -15.18 2.54 -6.47
C SER A 163 -15.98 1.74 -7.50
N ALA A 164 -16.23 0.46 -7.20
CA ALA A 164 -17.09 -0.41 -7.98
C ALA A 164 -17.67 -1.49 -7.07
N ARG A 165 -18.78 -2.14 -7.48
CA ARG A 165 -19.40 -3.28 -6.76
C ARG A 165 -19.73 -3.01 -5.27
N GLY A 166 -19.94 -1.74 -4.91
CA GLY A 166 -20.14 -1.30 -3.54
C GLY A 166 -18.88 -1.43 -2.65
N ILE A 167 -17.70 -1.35 -3.26
CA ILE A 167 -16.38 -1.38 -2.62
C ILE A 167 -15.72 -0.02 -2.87
N LEU A 168 -15.13 0.57 -1.84
CA LEU A 168 -14.63 1.95 -1.87
C LEU A 168 -13.48 2.12 -2.86
N LEU A 169 -12.46 1.26 -2.78
CA LEU A 169 -11.31 1.23 -3.70
C LEU A 169 -11.20 -0.16 -4.30
N ASP A 170 -11.96 -0.43 -5.36
CA ASP A 170 -12.04 -1.77 -5.94
C ASP A 170 -10.82 -2.06 -6.83
N TYR A 171 -9.67 -2.29 -6.20
CA TYR A 171 -8.36 -2.43 -6.85
C TYR A 171 -8.09 -3.81 -7.48
N LEU A 172 -8.75 -4.89 -7.02
CA LEU A 172 -8.45 -6.25 -7.51
C LEU A 172 -8.70 -6.46 -9.01
N PRO A 173 -9.76 -5.89 -9.64
CA PRO A 173 -9.95 -5.95 -11.09
C PRO A 173 -8.78 -5.40 -11.90
N GLY A 174 -8.05 -4.41 -11.36
CA GLY A 174 -6.87 -3.85 -12.02
C GLY A 174 -5.73 -4.86 -12.21
N LEU A 175 -5.76 -6.00 -11.51
CA LEU A 175 -4.77 -7.07 -11.60
C LEU A 175 -5.17 -8.19 -12.57
N GLU A 176 -6.45 -8.30 -12.93
CA GLU A 176 -6.97 -9.39 -13.78
C GLU A 176 -6.46 -9.29 -15.23
N GLY A 177 -6.07 -8.09 -15.69
CA GLY A 177 -5.50 -7.86 -17.03
C GLY A 177 -3.97 -7.94 -17.13
N ILE A 178 -3.27 -8.29 -16.04
CA ILE A 178 -1.80 -8.24 -15.93
C ILE A 178 -1.22 -9.66 -15.69
N ARG A 179 -2.05 -10.68 -15.91
CA ARG A 179 -1.66 -12.09 -15.81
C ARG A 179 -1.01 -12.57 -17.10
#